data_AF-A0A842WAB9-F1
#
_entry.id   AF-A0A842WAB9-F1
#
_cell.length_a   1.000
_cell.length_b   1.000
_cell.length_c   1.000
_cell.angle_alpha   90.00
_cell.angle_beta   90.00
_cell.angle_gamma   90.00
#
_symmetry.space_group_name_H-M   'P 1'
#
loop_
_entity.id
_entity.type
_entity.pdbx_description
1 polymer ?
#
loop_
_entity_poly.entity_id
_entity_poly.type
_entity_poly.pdbx_seq_one_letter_code
_entity_poly.pdbx_strand_id
1 'polypeptide(L)' 'MSRERSLDKVKGEEKIRQCPECKSTDIVHEDEEFFCKKCGLVLE' A
#
# COMPACT_ATOMS: atom_id res chain seq x y z
N MET A 1 -37.06 -9.98 13.95
CA MET A 1 -35.59 -10.12 14.07
C MET A 1 -35.05 -10.31 12.67
N SER A 2 -34.38 -9.29 12.10
CA SER A 2 -33.88 -9.36 10.72
C SER A 2 -32.56 -8.60 10.58
N ARG A 3 -31.57 -9.33 10.04
CA ARG A 3 -30.30 -8.92 9.43
C ARG A 3 -29.15 -8.48 10.34
N GLU A 4 -28.48 -9.50 10.85
CA GLU A 4 -27.02 -9.57 10.87
C GLU A 4 -26.46 -9.39 9.44
N ARG A 5 -25.43 -8.53 9.32
CA ARG A 5 -24.38 -8.43 8.28
C ARG A 5 -24.08 -6.97 7.92
N SER A 6 -23.47 -6.26 8.86
CA SER A 6 -22.69 -5.05 8.56
C SER A 6 -21.28 -5.21 9.14
N LEU A 7 -20.66 -6.35 8.86
CA LEU A 7 -19.24 -6.60 9.09
C LEU A 7 -18.56 -6.62 7.73
N ASP A 8 -18.42 -5.48 7.07
CA ASP A 8 -17.50 -5.46 5.95
C ASP A 8 -17.07 -4.04 5.63
N LYS A 9 -15.75 -3.85 5.62
CA LYS A 9 -15.03 -2.69 5.10
C LYS A 9 -14.89 -1.48 6.02
N VAL A 10 -14.45 -1.73 7.26
CA VAL A 10 -13.29 -0.96 7.73
C VAL A 10 -12.09 -1.51 6.96
N LYS A 11 -12.05 -1.22 5.65
CA LYS A 11 -10.92 -1.52 4.80
C LYS A 11 -9.90 -0.51 5.28
N GLY A 12 -9.08 -0.92 6.24
CA GLY A 12 -8.05 -0.08 6.83
C GLY A 12 -7.41 0.67 5.69
N GLU A 13 -7.42 1.99 5.77
CA GLU A 13 -6.57 2.84 4.97
C GLU A 13 -5.12 2.57 5.41
N GLU A 14 -4.67 1.33 5.25
CA GLU A 14 -3.28 1.02 5.03
C GLU A 14 -2.95 1.80 3.77
N LYS A 15 -2.32 2.95 3.95
CA LYS A 15 -1.77 3.77 2.87
C LYS A 15 -0.75 2.90 2.16
N ILE A 16 -1.22 2.09 1.21
CA ILE A 16 -0.37 1.29 0.34
C ILE A 16 0.49 2.32 -0.40
N ARG A 17 1.77 2.42 -0.03
CA ARG A 17 2.72 3.26 -0.75
C ARG A 17 2.83 2.68 -2.16
N GLN A 18 2.55 3.49 -3.17
CA GLN A 18 2.66 3.11 -4.59
C GLN A 18 3.81 3.89 -5.24
N CYS A 19 4.59 3.26 -6.11
CA CYS A 19 5.59 3.98 -6.94
C CYS A 19 4.82 4.99 -7.81
N PRO A 20 5.14 6.30 -7.79
CA PRO A 20 4.46 7.28 -8.64
C PRO A 20 4.70 7.01 -10.14
N GLU A 21 5.84 6.41 -10.49
CA GLU A 21 6.19 6.11 -11.88
C GLU A 21 5.44 4.89 -12.43
N CYS A 22 5.51 3.75 -11.73
CA CYS A 22 4.97 2.48 -12.24
C CYS A 22 3.69 2.01 -11.54
N LYS A 23 3.20 2.74 -10.53
CA LYS A 23 2.06 2.40 -9.66
C LYS A 23 2.19 1.05 -8.94
N SER A 24 3.41 0.51 -8.88
CA SER A 24 3.66 -0.73 -8.18
C SER A 24 3.55 -0.53 -6.68
N THR A 25 2.94 -1.51 -6.02
CA THR A 25 2.85 -1.60 -4.55
C THR A 25 4.06 -2.33 -3.96
N ASP A 26 4.95 -2.87 -4.79
CA ASP A 26 6.23 -3.45 -4.38
C ASP A 26 7.23 -2.36 -4.01
N ILE A 27 7.08 -1.83 -2.80
CA ILE A 27 8.02 -0.91 -2.17
C ILE A 27 8.82 -1.69 -1.12
N VAL A 28 10.14 -1.58 -1.20
CA VAL A 28 11.11 -2.16 -0.25
C VAL A 28 11.67 -1.01 0.59
N HIS A 29 12.07 -1.30 1.82
CA HIS A 29 12.72 -0.35 2.72
C HIS A 29 14.13 -0.89 3.03
N GLU A 30 15.16 -0.15 2.63
CA GLU A 30 16.58 -0.49 2.82
C GLU A 30 17.29 0.78 3.31
N ASP A 31 18.14 0.65 4.33
CA ASP A 31 18.94 1.75 4.87
C ASP A 31 18.17 3.06 5.16
N GLU A 32 16.95 2.94 5.71
CA GLU A 32 16.06 4.07 6.05
C GLU A 32 15.37 4.75 4.84
N GLU A 33 15.62 4.25 3.63
CA GLU A 33 15.02 4.73 2.38
C GLU A 33 14.00 3.73 1.84
N PHE A 34 12.88 4.24 1.30
CA PHE A 34 11.93 3.39 0.58
C PHE A 34 12.29 3.41 -0.89
N PHE A 35 12.22 2.29 -1.58
CA PHE A 35 12.39 2.27 -3.03
C PHE A 35 11.48 1.23 -3.65
N CYS A 36 11.04 1.50 -4.85
CA CYS A 36 10.20 0.56 -5.55
C CYS A 36 11.05 -0.48 -6.28
N LYS A 37 10.81 -1.76 -5.99
CA LYS A 37 11.53 -2.88 -6.58
C LYS A 37 11.35 -3.02 -8.10
N LYS A 38 10.26 -2.45 -8.65
CA LYS A 38 9.92 -2.53 -10.07
C LYS A 38 10.58 -1.46 -10.92
N CYS A 39 10.46 -0.21 -10.49
CA CYS A 39 10.99 0.96 -11.20
C CYS A 39 12.42 1.29 -10.73
N GLY A 40 12.86 0.79 -9.57
CA GLY A 40 14.11 1.17 -8.91
C GLY A 40 14.08 2.58 -8.31
N LEU A 41 12.90 3.21 -8.29
CA LEU A 41 12.73 4.59 -7.84
C LEU A 41 12.80 4.66 -6.32
N VAL A 42 13.67 5.52 -5.79
CA VAL A 42 13.70 5.89 -4.37
C VAL A 42 12.49 6.80 -4.06
N LEU A 43 11.80 6.49 -2.99
CA LEU A 43 10.66 7.16 -2.39
C LEU A 43 11.12 7.75 -1.06
N GLU A 44 11.55 9.01 -1.08
CA GLU A 44 11.86 9.80 0.12
C GLU A 44 10.63 9.97 1.04
#